data_AF-A0A672NTA6-F1
#
_entry.id   AF-A0A672NTA6-F1
#
_cell.length_a   1.000
_cell.length_b   1.000
_cell.length_c   1.000
_cell.angle_alpha   90.00
_cell.angle_beta   90.00
_cell.angle_gamma   90.00
#
_symmetry.space_group_name_H-M   'P 1'
#
loop_
_entity.id
_entity.type
_entity.pdbx_description
1 polymer ?
#
loop_
_entity_poly.entity_id
_entity_poly.type
_entity_poly.pdbx_seq_one_letter_code
_entity_poly.pdbx_strand_id
1 'polypeptide(L)'
;HKVWSNQIQIMVTDQESGPSDSSVELTDDLEEDLCKVWDMAMDKDVAVFLQEFKAQDILLGVIAKSRSPRLTEICVGILGNMACFHDTCVSLSQSSDLCSVLLLLLGDNDPPTLLETCRLLLTCLSQPDVAPLWLERIRQQPAVCGSLCFIMSSSTNVDLLVKVGELVDKLFDEDEEMMKSWVSTPASDSDPNKDTQQDIASSLLEAATQLRSESPEALEVYLHSLQLLTTVEEGMQALVSDGACGHAVWTFVCKIVCEDLCQADDPPLILQEQKALLAPALALLSALHSSLQTAISTKHTLLTYQIHCFMRGIVVFV
;
A
#
# COMPACT_ATOMS: atom_id res chain seq x y z
N HIS A 1 -9.14 -28.49 -17.29
CA HIS A 1 -7.67 -28.68 -17.12
C HIS A 1 -6.90 -28.70 -18.43
N LYS A 2 -6.85 -29.79 -19.23
CA LYS A 2 -6.06 -29.83 -20.49
C LYS A 2 -6.47 -28.76 -21.50
N VAL A 3 -7.77 -28.48 -21.62
CA VAL A 3 -8.29 -27.42 -22.52
C VAL A 3 -7.85 -26.05 -22.04
N TRP A 4 -8.12 -25.72 -20.77
CA TRP A 4 -7.74 -24.44 -20.14
C TRP A 4 -6.23 -24.17 -20.15
N SER A 5 -5.40 -25.13 -19.73
CA SER A 5 -3.95 -25.01 -19.77
C SER A 5 -3.41 -24.91 -21.19
N ASN A 6 -3.99 -25.63 -22.16
CA ASN A 6 -3.58 -25.50 -23.55
C ASN A 6 -3.99 -24.15 -24.13
N GLN A 7 -5.16 -23.62 -23.78
CA GLN A 7 -5.66 -22.35 -24.30
C GLN A 7 -4.82 -21.17 -23.78
N ILE A 8 -4.46 -21.22 -22.49
CA ILE A 8 -3.50 -20.30 -21.88
C ILE A 8 -2.12 -20.42 -22.53
N GLN A 9 -1.60 -21.64 -22.72
CA GLN A 9 -0.29 -21.85 -23.37
C GLN A 9 -0.28 -21.41 -24.84
N ILE A 10 -1.35 -21.63 -25.59
CA ILE A 10 -1.48 -21.22 -26.99
C ILE A 10 -1.38 -19.70 -27.08
N MET A 11 -2.07 -18.95 -26.21
CA MET A 11 -1.97 -17.49 -26.20
C MET A 11 -0.60 -16.98 -25.79
N VAL A 12 0.04 -17.60 -24.80
CA VAL A 12 1.41 -17.27 -24.41
C VAL A 12 2.39 -17.51 -25.58
N THR A 13 2.11 -18.50 -26.44
CA THR A 13 2.94 -18.83 -27.60
C THR A 13 2.64 -17.91 -28.80
N ASP A 14 1.37 -17.54 -29.01
CA ASP A 14 0.97 -16.60 -30.08
C ASP A 14 1.48 -15.18 -29.80
N GLN A 15 1.70 -14.81 -28.53
CA GLN A 15 2.34 -13.55 -28.11
C GLN A 15 3.84 -13.44 -28.48
N GLU A 16 4.51 -14.53 -28.87
CA GLU A 16 5.91 -14.50 -29.32
C GLU A 16 6.07 -14.05 -30.80
N SER A 17 4.97 -13.94 -31.57
CA SER A 17 5.01 -13.88 -33.04
C SER A 17 4.75 -12.52 -33.71
N GLY A 18 4.74 -11.39 -32.98
CA GLY A 18 4.51 -10.06 -33.58
C GLY A 18 5.28 -8.89 -32.94
N PRO A 19 5.93 -8.01 -33.74
CA PRO A 19 6.42 -6.73 -33.26
C PRO A 19 5.31 -5.67 -33.42
N SER A 20 4.52 -5.44 -32.37
CA SER A 20 3.72 -4.21 -32.27
C SER A 20 3.50 -3.83 -30.81
N ASP A 21 3.71 -2.55 -30.54
CA ASP A 21 3.56 -1.83 -29.28
C ASP A 21 2.08 -1.61 -28.89
N SER A 22 1.23 -2.57 -29.26
CA SER A 22 -0.21 -2.55 -29.08
C SER A 22 -0.58 -3.63 -28.06
N SER A 23 -1.21 -3.25 -26.95
CA SER A 23 -1.82 -4.19 -26.00
C SER A 23 -2.64 -5.23 -26.76
N VAL A 24 -2.34 -6.51 -26.56
CA VAL A 24 -3.09 -7.60 -27.18
C VAL A 24 -4.39 -7.74 -26.39
N GLU A 25 -5.53 -7.47 -27.04
CA GLU A 25 -6.85 -7.65 -26.43
C GLU A 25 -7.10 -9.13 -26.14
N LEU A 26 -7.58 -9.41 -24.93
CA LEU A 26 -8.13 -10.70 -24.56
C LEU A 26 -9.41 -10.95 -25.36
N THR A 27 -9.62 -12.18 -25.80
CA THR A 27 -10.90 -12.55 -26.42
C THR A 27 -11.98 -12.62 -25.34
N ASP A 28 -13.16 -12.04 -25.60
CA ASP A 28 -14.30 -12.02 -24.67
C ASP A 28 -14.61 -13.39 -24.04
N ASP A 29 -14.63 -14.46 -24.85
CA ASP A 29 -14.92 -15.83 -24.39
C ASP A 29 -13.92 -16.30 -23.32
N LEU A 30 -12.63 -15.98 -23.49
CA LEU A 30 -11.61 -16.38 -22.53
C LEU A 30 -11.63 -15.51 -21.29
N GLU A 31 -11.85 -14.21 -21.45
CA GLU A 31 -12.02 -13.33 -20.29
C GLU A 31 -13.18 -13.79 -19.42
N GLU A 32 -14.32 -14.13 -20.03
CA GLU A 32 -15.49 -14.66 -19.32
C GLU A 32 -15.16 -15.96 -18.57
N ASP A 33 -14.46 -16.89 -19.21
CA ASP A 33 -14.06 -18.15 -18.59
C ASP A 33 -13.04 -17.97 -17.46
N LEU A 34 -12.10 -17.04 -17.60
CA LEU A 34 -11.12 -16.72 -16.54
C LEU A 34 -11.77 -15.98 -15.37
N CYS A 35 -12.70 -15.06 -15.64
CA CYS A 35 -13.49 -14.40 -14.58
C CYS A 35 -14.30 -15.42 -13.77
N LYS A 36 -14.91 -16.43 -14.43
CA LYS A 36 -15.56 -17.53 -13.70
C LYS A 36 -14.60 -18.28 -12.79
N VAL A 37 -13.37 -18.55 -13.25
CA VAL A 37 -12.35 -19.21 -12.41
C VAL A 37 -11.96 -18.30 -11.24
N TRP A 38 -11.82 -17.01 -11.46
CA TRP A 38 -11.55 -16.02 -10.41
C TRP A 38 -12.65 -16.02 -9.35
N ASP A 39 -13.91 -15.92 -9.74
CA ASP A 39 -15.06 -15.97 -8.83
C ASP A 39 -15.09 -17.30 -8.05
N MET A 40 -14.89 -18.42 -8.75
CA MET A 40 -14.89 -19.74 -8.12
C MET A 40 -13.72 -19.94 -7.15
N ALA A 41 -12.57 -19.31 -7.38
CA ALA A 41 -11.40 -19.43 -6.51
C ALA A 41 -11.61 -18.83 -5.10
N MET A 42 -12.70 -18.08 -4.88
CA MET A 42 -13.13 -17.70 -3.53
C MET A 42 -13.62 -18.88 -2.69
N ASP A 43 -13.98 -20.01 -3.31
CA ASP A 43 -14.35 -21.23 -2.60
C ASP A 43 -13.11 -22.04 -2.22
N LYS A 44 -13.09 -22.57 -0.99
CA LYS A 44 -11.94 -23.30 -0.45
C LYS A 44 -11.62 -24.56 -1.26
N ASP A 45 -12.64 -25.32 -1.64
CA ASP A 45 -12.44 -26.58 -2.34
C ASP A 45 -11.91 -26.31 -3.76
N VAL A 46 -12.35 -25.21 -4.38
CA VAL A 46 -11.81 -24.76 -5.67
C VAL A 46 -10.37 -24.28 -5.53
N ALA A 47 -10.04 -23.49 -4.52
CA ALA A 47 -8.67 -23.02 -4.30
C ALA A 47 -7.69 -24.18 -4.07
N VAL A 48 -8.09 -25.17 -3.26
CA VAL A 48 -7.30 -26.40 -3.05
C VAL A 48 -7.18 -27.19 -4.36
N PHE A 49 -8.26 -27.32 -5.12
CA PHE A 49 -8.22 -27.94 -6.44
C PHE A 49 -7.23 -27.22 -7.38
N LEU A 50 -7.28 -25.89 -7.48
CA LEU A 50 -6.34 -25.12 -8.29
C LEU A 50 -4.88 -25.35 -7.86
N GLN A 51 -4.62 -25.44 -6.56
CA GLN A 51 -3.30 -25.76 -6.00
C GLN A 51 -2.84 -27.17 -6.39
N GLU A 52 -3.69 -28.20 -6.24
CA GLU A 52 -3.38 -29.60 -6.61
C GLU A 52 -2.98 -29.74 -8.08
N PHE A 53 -3.57 -28.91 -8.95
CA PHE A 53 -3.28 -28.88 -10.37
C PHE A 53 -2.16 -27.90 -10.77
N LYS A 54 -1.41 -27.36 -9.79
CA LYS A 54 -0.30 -26.42 -10.02
C LYS A 54 -0.70 -25.19 -10.82
N ALA A 55 -1.91 -24.66 -10.58
CA ALA A 55 -2.38 -23.45 -11.24
C ALA A 55 -1.41 -22.28 -11.04
N GLN A 56 -0.76 -22.18 -9.87
CA GLN A 56 0.26 -21.17 -9.58
C GLN A 56 1.41 -21.13 -10.61
N ASP A 57 1.87 -22.27 -11.11
CA ASP A 57 2.98 -22.34 -12.07
C ASP A 57 2.51 -21.88 -13.46
N ILE A 58 1.26 -22.21 -13.81
CA ILE A 58 0.62 -21.77 -15.06
C ILE A 58 0.42 -20.26 -15.02
N LEU A 59 -0.19 -19.74 -13.95
CA LEU A 59 -0.47 -18.31 -13.77
C LEU A 59 0.82 -17.49 -13.72
N LEU A 60 1.87 -17.98 -13.06
CA LEU A 60 3.21 -17.37 -13.12
C LEU A 60 3.70 -17.23 -14.56
N GLY A 61 3.61 -18.31 -15.35
CA GLY A 61 4.02 -18.29 -16.75
C GLY A 61 3.23 -17.29 -17.61
N VAL A 62 1.95 -17.07 -17.28
CA VAL A 62 1.11 -16.04 -17.92
C VAL A 62 1.51 -14.65 -17.49
N ILE A 63 1.57 -14.38 -16.19
CA ILE A 63 1.91 -13.07 -15.63
C ILE A 63 3.27 -12.59 -16.17
N ALA A 64 4.26 -13.49 -16.19
CA ALA A 64 5.61 -13.14 -16.65
C ALA A 64 5.74 -12.82 -18.14
N LYS A 65 4.73 -13.17 -18.97
CA LYS A 65 4.78 -13.03 -20.43
C LYS A 65 3.66 -12.18 -21.01
N SER A 66 2.56 -12.00 -20.28
CA SER A 66 1.36 -11.33 -20.74
C SER A 66 1.64 -9.88 -21.14
N ARG A 67 1.12 -9.48 -22.30
CA ARG A 67 1.03 -8.07 -22.73
C ARG A 67 -0.37 -7.49 -22.55
N SER A 68 -1.26 -8.22 -21.89
CA SER A 68 -2.64 -7.83 -21.62
C SER A 68 -2.79 -7.51 -20.12
N PRO A 69 -2.95 -6.23 -19.75
CA PRO A 69 -3.13 -5.85 -18.34
C PRO A 69 -4.30 -6.58 -17.69
N ARG A 70 -5.43 -6.70 -18.41
CA ARG A 70 -6.61 -7.44 -17.96
C ARG A 70 -6.33 -8.92 -17.67
N LEU A 71 -5.51 -9.58 -18.50
CA LEU A 71 -5.12 -10.97 -18.25
C LEU A 71 -4.26 -11.09 -16.99
N THR A 72 -3.31 -10.16 -16.83
CA THR A 72 -2.43 -10.11 -15.67
C THR A 72 -3.24 -9.88 -14.40
N GLU A 73 -4.13 -8.88 -14.41
CA GLU A 73 -5.09 -8.59 -13.34
C GLU A 73 -5.86 -9.85 -12.92
N ILE A 74 -6.52 -10.53 -13.86
CA ILE A 74 -7.31 -11.74 -13.55
C ILE A 74 -6.43 -12.85 -12.96
N CYS A 75 -5.23 -13.06 -13.49
CA CYS A 75 -4.31 -14.06 -12.96
C CYS A 75 -3.88 -13.75 -11.52
N VAL A 76 -3.53 -12.48 -11.24
CA VAL A 76 -3.17 -12.04 -9.88
C VAL A 76 -4.38 -12.14 -8.96
N GLY A 77 -5.58 -11.80 -9.42
CA GLY A 77 -6.82 -11.92 -8.67
C GLY A 77 -7.17 -13.35 -8.28
N ILE A 78 -6.98 -14.32 -9.18
CA ILE A 78 -7.11 -15.76 -8.88
C ILE A 78 -6.12 -16.16 -7.77
N LEU A 79 -4.85 -15.76 -7.89
CA LEU A 79 -3.84 -16.02 -6.86
C LEU A 79 -4.20 -15.36 -5.52
N GLY A 80 -4.73 -14.14 -5.56
CA GLY A 80 -5.24 -13.41 -4.40
C GLY A 80 -6.36 -14.14 -3.67
N ASN A 81 -7.32 -14.71 -4.41
CA ASN A 81 -8.40 -15.49 -3.82
C ASN A 81 -7.88 -16.81 -3.23
N MET A 82 -6.97 -17.48 -3.95
CA MET A 82 -6.29 -18.67 -3.46
C MET A 82 -5.54 -18.42 -2.14
N ALA A 83 -4.83 -17.29 -2.03
CA ALA A 83 -4.06 -16.92 -0.84
C ALA A 83 -4.90 -16.63 0.42
N CYS A 84 -6.22 -16.46 0.29
CA CYS A 84 -7.12 -16.35 1.45
C CYS A 84 -7.15 -17.63 2.29
N PHE A 85 -6.73 -18.78 1.74
CA PHE A 85 -6.64 -20.05 2.45
C PHE A 85 -5.21 -20.35 2.86
N HIS A 86 -5.01 -20.67 4.13
CA HIS A 86 -3.70 -20.87 4.75
C HIS A 86 -2.75 -21.80 3.96
N ASP A 87 -3.14 -23.05 3.72
CA ASP A 87 -2.26 -24.03 3.03
C ASP A 87 -1.87 -23.58 1.62
N THR A 88 -2.82 -22.93 0.93
CA THR A 88 -2.59 -22.37 -0.40
C THR A 88 -1.67 -21.16 -0.34
N CYS A 89 -1.87 -20.26 0.63
CA CYS A 89 -1.01 -19.10 0.88
C CYS A 89 0.44 -19.52 1.15
N VAL A 90 0.63 -20.52 2.02
CA VAL A 90 1.94 -21.12 2.30
C VAL A 90 2.56 -21.65 1.02
N SER A 91 1.84 -22.44 0.24
CA SER A 91 2.32 -23.01 -1.03
C SER A 91 2.73 -21.96 -2.06
N LEU A 92 1.90 -20.94 -2.25
CA LEU A 92 2.20 -19.81 -3.14
C LEU A 92 3.50 -19.11 -2.70
N SER A 93 3.64 -18.88 -1.40
CA SER A 93 4.77 -18.16 -0.80
C SER A 93 6.08 -18.95 -0.86
N GLN A 94 6.05 -20.26 -1.06
CA GLN A 94 7.27 -21.06 -1.27
C GLN A 94 7.86 -20.89 -2.68
N SER A 95 7.09 -20.40 -3.65
CA SER A 95 7.58 -20.16 -5.01
C SER A 95 8.34 -18.84 -5.10
N SER A 96 9.68 -18.90 -5.04
CA SER A 96 10.53 -17.71 -5.11
C SER A 96 10.34 -16.91 -6.41
N ASP A 97 10.16 -17.61 -7.53
CA ASP A 97 9.94 -16.96 -8.83
C ASP A 97 8.60 -16.22 -8.86
N LEU A 98 7.54 -16.83 -8.31
CA LEU A 98 6.24 -16.18 -8.21
C LEU A 98 6.31 -14.94 -7.33
N CYS A 99 6.90 -15.05 -6.13
CA CYS A 99 7.06 -13.89 -5.25
C CYS A 99 7.84 -12.76 -5.94
N SER A 100 8.92 -13.10 -6.65
CA SER A 100 9.74 -12.11 -7.35
C SER A 100 8.94 -11.38 -8.44
N VAL A 101 8.19 -12.13 -9.25
CA VAL A 101 7.33 -11.56 -10.30
C VAL A 101 6.23 -10.68 -9.70
N LEU A 102 5.58 -11.11 -8.62
CA LEU A 102 4.54 -10.33 -7.95
C LEU A 102 5.09 -9.02 -7.37
N LEU A 103 6.29 -9.02 -6.79
CA LEU A 103 6.92 -7.78 -6.30
C LEU A 103 7.32 -6.84 -7.46
N LEU A 104 7.69 -7.39 -8.62
CA LEU A 104 7.97 -6.60 -9.82
C LEU A 104 6.69 -5.96 -10.40
N LEU A 105 5.52 -6.58 -10.24
CA LEU A 105 4.24 -6.01 -10.69
C LEU A 105 3.88 -4.71 -9.99
N LEU A 106 4.45 -4.39 -8.82
CA LEU A 106 4.27 -3.08 -8.19
C LEU A 106 4.81 -1.92 -9.05
N GLY A 107 5.65 -2.21 -10.05
CA GLY A 107 6.10 -1.24 -11.06
C GLY A 107 5.25 -1.19 -12.33
N ASP A 108 4.11 -1.87 -12.39
CA ASP A 108 3.18 -1.81 -13.53
C ASP A 108 2.45 -0.44 -13.58
N ASN A 109 1.83 -0.13 -14.71
CA ASN A 109 1.08 1.11 -14.92
C ASN A 109 -0.44 0.89 -14.85
N ASP A 110 -0.91 -0.36 -14.80
CA ASP A 110 -2.34 -0.70 -14.77
C ASP A 110 -2.90 -0.72 -13.34
N PRO A 111 -3.79 0.23 -12.97
CA PRO A 111 -4.30 0.32 -11.59
C PRO A 111 -5.04 -0.93 -11.08
N PRO A 112 -5.88 -1.63 -11.87
CA PRO A 112 -6.48 -2.89 -11.45
C PRO A 112 -5.44 -3.98 -11.10
N THR A 113 -4.42 -4.16 -11.94
CA THR A 113 -3.33 -5.11 -11.67
C THR A 113 -2.58 -4.75 -10.38
N LEU A 114 -2.26 -3.48 -10.17
CA LEU A 114 -1.61 -2.99 -8.96
C LEU A 114 -2.47 -3.22 -7.71
N LEU A 115 -3.78 -3.00 -7.82
CA LEU A 115 -4.74 -3.18 -6.73
C LEU A 115 -4.78 -4.65 -6.29
N GLU A 116 -4.93 -5.58 -7.24
CA GLU A 116 -4.94 -7.02 -6.96
C GLU A 116 -3.59 -7.51 -6.42
N THR A 117 -2.49 -6.95 -6.92
CA THR A 117 -1.14 -7.23 -6.40
C THR A 117 -1.03 -6.81 -4.94
N CYS A 118 -1.43 -5.59 -4.60
CA CYS A 118 -1.42 -5.09 -3.21
C CYS A 118 -2.33 -5.93 -2.31
N ARG A 119 -3.53 -6.31 -2.78
CA ARG A 119 -4.46 -7.18 -2.05
C ARG A 119 -3.85 -8.55 -1.75
N LEU A 120 -3.20 -9.17 -2.73
CA LEU A 120 -2.51 -10.44 -2.54
C LEU A 120 -1.36 -10.32 -1.53
N LEU A 121 -0.51 -9.29 -1.65
CA LEU A 121 0.59 -9.06 -0.72
C LEU A 121 0.09 -8.86 0.71
N LEU A 122 -0.94 -8.04 0.90
CA LEU A 122 -1.55 -7.80 2.20
C LEU A 122 -2.15 -9.09 2.80
N THR A 123 -2.78 -9.92 1.96
CA THR A 123 -3.32 -11.22 2.38
C THR A 123 -2.21 -12.13 2.91
N CYS A 124 -1.07 -12.19 2.21
CA CYS A 124 0.09 -12.97 2.64
C CYS A 124 0.74 -12.42 3.92
N LEU A 125 0.92 -11.10 4.03
CA LEU A 125 1.49 -10.42 5.20
C LEU A 125 0.57 -10.49 6.44
N SER A 126 -0.72 -10.75 6.24
CA SER A 126 -1.67 -10.92 7.33
C SER A 126 -1.66 -12.33 7.95
N GLN A 127 -0.91 -13.27 7.36
CA GLN A 127 -0.76 -14.63 7.89
C GLN A 127 0.55 -14.74 8.72
N PRO A 128 0.49 -14.98 10.05
CA PRO A 128 1.65 -14.86 10.93
C PRO A 128 2.86 -15.75 10.59
N ASP A 129 2.63 -16.90 9.99
CA ASP A 129 3.64 -17.88 9.61
C ASP A 129 4.19 -17.66 8.18
N VAL A 130 3.48 -16.89 7.37
CA VAL A 130 3.85 -16.54 5.99
C VAL A 130 4.51 -15.16 5.92
N ALA A 131 4.08 -14.22 6.76
CA ALA A 131 4.56 -12.84 6.79
C ALA A 131 6.10 -12.71 6.87
N PRO A 132 6.83 -13.45 7.73
CA PRO A 132 8.29 -13.31 7.82
C PRO A 132 9.01 -13.56 6.49
N LEU A 133 8.50 -14.51 5.70
CA LEU A 133 9.06 -14.86 4.40
C LEU A 133 8.81 -13.77 3.35
N TRP A 134 7.64 -13.13 3.37
CA TRP A 134 7.37 -12.01 2.47
C TRP A 134 8.15 -10.75 2.86
N LEU A 135 8.27 -10.47 4.16
CA LEU A 135 9.11 -9.37 4.65
C LEU A 135 10.57 -9.56 4.20
N GLU A 136 11.12 -10.78 4.32
CA GLU A 136 12.46 -11.09 3.80
C GLU A 136 12.59 -10.79 2.30
N ARG A 137 11.63 -11.23 1.48
CA ARG A 137 11.67 -11.01 0.03
C ARG A 137 11.50 -9.55 -0.36
N ILE A 138 10.64 -8.81 0.34
CA ILE A 138 10.47 -7.37 0.12
C ILE A 138 11.78 -6.63 0.42
N ARG A 139 12.47 -6.97 1.52
CA ARG A 139 13.80 -6.40 1.81
C ARG A 139 14.83 -6.69 0.71
N GLN A 140 14.72 -7.84 0.05
CA GLN A 140 15.61 -8.23 -1.05
C GLN A 140 15.27 -7.56 -2.39
N GLN A 141 14.16 -6.83 -2.49
CA GLN A 141 13.69 -6.16 -3.70
C GLN A 141 13.65 -4.63 -3.52
N PRO A 142 14.75 -3.91 -3.78
CA PRO A 142 14.86 -2.45 -3.53
C PRO A 142 13.84 -1.60 -4.27
N ALA A 143 13.31 -2.08 -5.40
CA ALA A 143 12.33 -1.36 -6.21
C ALA A 143 10.98 -1.18 -5.50
N VAL A 144 10.63 -2.02 -4.52
CA VAL A 144 9.31 -2.02 -3.86
C VAL A 144 9.00 -0.66 -3.24
N CYS A 145 9.92 -0.09 -2.47
CA CYS A 145 9.71 1.22 -1.85
C CYS A 145 9.44 2.30 -2.91
N GLY A 146 10.26 2.35 -3.96
CA GLY A 146 10.10 3.33 -5.04
C GLY A 146 8.77 3.18 -5.78
N SER A 147 8.35 1.94 -6.05
CA SER A 147 7.05 1.63 -6.66
C SER A 147 5.89 2.10 -5.78
N LEU A 148 5.89 1.79 -4.48
CA LEU A 148 4.83 2.21 -3.57
C LEU A 148 4.79 3.74 -3.39
N CYS A 149 5.95 4.40 -3.28
CA CYS A 149 6.04 5.85 -3.27
C CYS A 149 5.42 6.45 -4.54
N PHE A 150 5.77 5.91 -5.71
CA PHE A 150 5.25 6.37 -6.98
C PHE A 150 3.72 6.24 -7.04
N ILE A 151 3.17 5.07 -6.69
CA ILE A 151 1.71 4.85 -6.71
C ILE A 151 0.99 5.85 -5.79
N MET A 152 1.47 6.02 -4.55
CA MET A 152 0.89 6.97 -3.59
C MET A 152 0.92 8.42 -4.09
N SER A 153 1.98 8.79 -4.81
CA SER A 153 2.17 10.15 -5.31
C SER A 153 1.49 10.44 -6.65
N SER A 154 1.26 9.43 -7.49
CA SER A 154 0.78 9.62 -8.87
C SER A 154 -0.61 9.10 -9.16
N SER A 155 -1.13 8.15 -8.36
CA SER A 155 -2.45 7.55 -8.61
C SER A 155 -3.57 8.49 -8.17
N THR A 156 -4.61 8.59 -9.00
CA THR A 156 -5.90 9.20 -8.63
C THR A 156 -6.99 8.15 -8.38
N ASN A 157 -6.65 6.86 -8.47
CA ASN A 157 -7.56 5.77 -8.17
C ASN A 157 -7.63 5.60 -6.64
N VAL A 158 -8.79 5.96 -6.06
CA VAL A 158 -9.05 5.92 -4.62
C VAL A 158 -8.86 4.51 -4.06
N ASP A 159 -9.45 3.49 -4.66
CA ASP A 159 -9.36 2.10 -4.17
C ASP A 159 -7.91 1.59 -4.13
N LEU A 160 -7.12 1.96 -5.15
CA LEU A 160 -5.69 1.64 -5.18
C LEU A 160 -4.94 2.36 -4.07
N LEU A 161 -5.20 3.65 -3.85
CA LEU A 161 -4.58 4.40 -2.75
C LEU A 161 -4.95 3.82 -1.39
N VAL A 162 -6.20 3.42 -1.17
CA VAL A 162 -6.59 2.73 0.08
C VAL A 162 -5.77 1.46 0.25
N LYS A 163 -5.69 0.62 -0.80
CA LYS A 163 -5.01 -0.69 -0.70
C LYS A 163 -3.50 -0.56 -0.52
N VAL A 164 -2.87 0.41 -1.16
CA VAL A 164 -1.44 0.71 -0.98
C VAL A 164 -1.18 1.25 0.42
N GLY A 165 -2.05 2.11 0.95
CA GLY A 165 -1.97 2.62 2.31
C GLY A 165 -1.99 1.49 3.34
N GLU A 166 -2.95 0.57 3.23
CA GLU A 166 -3.03 -0.63 4.09
C GLU A 166 -1.77 -1.50 4.00
N LEU A 167 -1.20 -1.67 2.80
CA LEU A 167 0.01 -2.46 2.60
C LEU A 167 1.22 -1.79 3.28
N VAL A 168 1.43 -0.49 3.07
CA VAL A 168 2.54 0.26 3.68
C VAL A 168 2.40 0.27 5.20
N ASP A 169 1.20 0.52 5.72
CA ASP A 169 0.93 0.52 7.16
C ASP A 169 1.26 -0.83 7.78
N LYS A 170 0.81 -1.92 7.17
CA LYS A 170 1.12 -3.28 7.62
C LYS A 170 2.61 -3.58 7.61
N LEU A 171 3.34 -3.12 6.59
CA LEU A 171 4.79 -3.32 6.50
C LEU A 171 5.53 -2.57 7.61
N PHE A 172 5.11 -1.34 7.91
CA PHE A 172 5.74 -0.53 8.97
C PHE A 172 5.42 -1.06 10.36
N ASP A 173 4.21 -1.54 10.59
CA ASP A 173 3.79 -2.14 11.87
C ASP A 173 4.52 -3.46 12.17
N GLU A 174 4.76 -4.29 11.14
CA GLU A 174 5.41 -5.60 11.29
C GLU A 174 6.95 -5.54 11.30
N ASP A 175 7.56 -4.51 10.70
CA ASP A 175 9.00 -4.48 10.42
C ASP A 175 9.62 -3.08 10.54
N GLU A 176 9.94 -2.70 11.78
CA GLU A 176 10.59 -1.42 12.12
C GLU A 176 11.91 -1.21 11.33
N GLU A 177 12.69 -2.26 11.08
CA GLU A 177 13.95 -2.17 10.34
C GLU A 177 13.72 -1.89 8.85
N MET A 178 12.67 -2.45 8.25
CA MET A 178 12.25 -2.10 6.90
C MET A 178 11.85 -0.62 6.84
N MET A 179 11.01 -0.16 7.77
CA MET A 179 10.62 1.25 7.87
C MET A 179 11.85 2.16 7.95
N LYS A 180 12.81 1.88 8.84
CA LYS A 180 14.08 2.63 8.94
C LYS A 180 14.85 2.67 7.64
N SER A 181 14.94 1.54 6.93
CA SER A 181 15.66 1.49 5.65
C SER A 181 14.99 2.35 4.57
N TRP A 182 13.66 2.40 4.54
CA TRP A 182 12.89 3.16 3.55
C TRP A 182 13.00 4.66 3.79
N VAL A 183 12.98 5.11 5.04
CA VAL A 183 13.18 6.55 5.37
C VAL A 183 14.64 6.99 5.25
N SER A 184 15.59 6.08 5.43
CA SER A 184 17.03 6.39 5.38
C SER A 184 17.61 6.39 3.96
N THR A 185 16.85 5.94 2.96
CA THR A 185 17.34 5.82 1.57
C THR A 185 17.59 7.23 1.01
N PRO A 186 18.86 7.65 0.82
CA PRO A 186 19.15 8.95 0.25
C PRO A 186 18.77 8.93 -1.23
N ALA A 187 18.23 10.04 -1.74
CA ALA A 187 18.15 10.25 -3.18
C ALA A 187 19.56 10.04 -3.77
N SER A 188 19.74 9.01 -4.60
CA SER A 188 21.08 8.64 -5.03
C SER A 188 21.69 9.79 -5.83
N ASP A 189 22.90 10.22 -5.48
CA ASP A 189 23.53 11.39 -6.09
C ASP A 189 23.80 11.23 -7.60
N SER A 190 23.70 10.01 -8.11
CA SER A 190 24.01 9.58 -9.48
C SER A 190 22.81 9.50 -10.43
N ASP A 191 21.57 9.73 -9.96
CA ASP A 191 20.39 9.65 -10.82
C ASP A 191 20.06 11.02 -11.46
N PRO A 192 20.05 11.14 -12.81
CA PRO A 192 19.61 12.36 -13.48
C PRO A 192 18.13 12.74 -13.20
N ASN A 193 17.33 11.86 -12.60
CA ASN A 193 15.94 12.11 -12.18
C ASN A 193 15.80 12.43 -10.67
N LYS A 194 16.79 13.07 -10.06
CA LYS A 194 16.77 13.52 -8.66
C LYS A 194 15.50 14.29 -8.25
N ASP A 195 14.88 15.01 -9.17
CA ASP A 195 13.66 15.79 -8.89
C ASP A 195 12.39 14.93 -8.75
N THR A 196 12.46 13.61 -8.98
CA THR A 196 11.29 12.71 -8.99
C THR A 196 11.39 11.56 -7.99
N GLN A 197 12.50 11.43 -7.25
CA GLN A 197 12.63 10.39 -6.23
C GLN A 197 11.91 10.85 -4.96
N GLN A 198 10.61 10.55 -4.89
CA GLN A 198 9.74 10.99 -3.81
C GLN A 198 10.04 10.19 -2.54
N ASP A 199 10.33 10.90 -1.45
CA ASP A 199 10.55 10.28 -0.15
C ASP A 199 9.24 9.70 0.39
N ILE A 200 9.34 8.60 1.16
CA ILE A 200 8.18 7.85 1.63
C ILE A 200 7.24 8.70 2.51
N ALA A 201 7.78 9.66 3.28
CA ALA A 201 6.97 10.53 4.13
C ALA A 201 6.14 11.52 3.30
N SER A 202 6.73 12.11 2.26
CA SER A 202 6.02 12.97 1.30
C SER A 202 5.01 12.18 0.47
N SER A 203 5.32 10.95 0.07
CA SER A 203 4.35 10.08 -0.63
C SER A 203 3.15 9.74 0.24
N LEU A 204 3.37 9.40 1.51
CA LEU A 204 2.28 9.19 2.49
C LEU A 204 1.42 10.44 2.65
N LEU A 205 2.04 11.62 2.78
CA LEU A 205 1.31 12.89 2.92
C LEU A 205 0.49 13.23 1.66
N GLU A 206 1.04 13.00 0.47
CA GLU A 206 0.36 13.27 -0.79
C GLU A 206 -0.89 12.41 -0.93
N ALA A 207 -0.77 11.09 -0.74
CA ALA A 207 -1.90 10.17 -0.78
C ALA A 207 -2.96 10.49 0.29
N ALA A 208 -2.53 10.81 1.52
CA ALA A 208 -3.44 11.25 2.58
C ALA A 208 -4.18 12.54 2.19
N THR A 209 -3.49 13.49 1.56
CA THR A 209 -4.10 14.74 1.10
C THR A 209 -5.17 14.49 0.04
N GLN A 210 -4.91 13.58 -0.90
CA GLN A 210 -5.89 13.18 -1.92
C GLN A 210 -7.10 12.46 -1.32
N LEU A 211 -6.87 11.54 -0.38
CA LEU A 211 -7.95 10.75 0.24
C LEU A 211 -8.82 11.54 1.20
N ARG A 212 -8.36 12.68 1.72
CA ARG A 212 -9.08 13.46 2.74
C ARG A 212 -10.53 13.76 2.39
N SER A 213 -10.82 14.10 1.13
CA SER A 213 -12.19 14.39 0.68
C SER A 213 -12.93 13.18 0.09
N GLU A 214 -12.18 12.21 -0.46
CA GLU A 214 -12.75 11.10 -1.24
C GLU A 214 -13.04 9.86 -0.37
N SER A 215 -12.20 9.57 0.63
CA SER A 215 -12.36 8.45 1.56
C SER A 215 -11.73 8.78 2.93
N PRO A 216 -12.46 9.48 3.81
CA PRO A 216 -11.96 9.86 5.13
C PRO A 216 -11.58 8.67 6.01
N GLU A 217 -12.27 7.53 5.88
CA GLU A 217 -11.96 6.31 6.63
C GLU A 217 -10.57 5.76 6.26
N ALA A 218 -10.18 5.89 5.00
CA ALA A 218 -8.86 5.44 4.53
C ALA A 218 -7.71 6.32 5.05
N LEU A 219 -7.98 7.50 5.63
CA LEU A 219 -6.92 8.31 6.27
C LEU A 219 -6.29 7.62 7.47
N GLU A 220 -6.99 6.67 8.11
CA GLU A 220 -6.51 5.97 9.30
C GLU A 220 -5.14 5.36 9.07
N VAL A 221 -4.99 4.56 8.01
CA VAL A 221 -3.74 3.86 7.70
C VAL A 221 -2.60 4.83 7.37
N TYR A 222 -2.90 5.94 6.70
CA TYR A 222 -1.88 6.94 6.37
C TYR A 222 -1.42 7.75 7.59
N LEU A 223 -2.36 8.14 8.46
CA LEU A 223 -2.03 8.82 9.71
C LEU A 223 -1.26 7.89 10.65
N HIS A 224 -1.64 6.61 10.72
CA HIS A 224 -0.92 5.61 11.51
C HIS A 224 0.49 5.38 10.97
N SER A 225 0.65 5.19 9.66
CA SER A 225 1.98 5.08 9.02
C SER A 225 2.87 6.29 9.29
N LEU A 226 2.35 7.51 9.14
CA LEU A 226 3.09 8.74 9.48
C LEU A 226 3.44 8.79 10.98
N GLN A 227 2.52 8.32 11.85
CA GLN A 227 2.75 8.25 13.29
C GLN A 227 3.85 7.24 13.63
N LEU A 228 3.92 6.09 12.96
CA LEU A 228 5.00 5.12 13.10
C LEU A 228 6.36 5.74 12.74
N LEU A 229 6.44 6.60 11.73
CA LEU A 229 7.69 7.32 11.43
C LEU A 229 8.18 8.16 12.61
N THR A 230 7.28 8.69 13.44
CA THR A 230 7.65 9.50 14.62
C THR A 230 8.16 8.70 15.81
N THR A 231 8.00 7.36 15.81
CA THR A 231 8.44 6.51 16.92
C THR A 231 9.90 6.08 16.80
N VAL A 232 10.52 6.28 15.62
CA VAL A 232 11.93 5.97 15.35
C VAL A 232 12.74 7.24 15.05
N GLU A 233 14.04 7.20 15.32
CA GLU A 233 14.92 8.37 15.16
C GLU A 233 15.07 8.76 13.68
N GLU A 234 15.28 7.78 12.80
CA GLU A 234 15.46 7.98 11.36
C GLU A 234 14.21 8.57 10.71
N GLY A 235 13.02 8.08 11.12
CA GLY A 235 11.74 8.60 10.63
C GLY A 235 11.47 10.02 11.13
N MET A 236 11.78 10.31 12.40
CA MET A 236 11.72 11.69 12.92
C MET A 236 12.66 12.61 12.15
N GLN A 237 13.90 12.19 11.89
CA GLN A 237 14.87 12.94 11.09
C GLN A 237 14.36 13.17 9.66
N ALA A 238 13.76 12.16 9.02
CA ALA A 238 13.16 12.27 7.70
C ALA A 238 12.01 13.29 7.64
N LEU A 239 11.29 13.49 8.75
CA LEU A 239 10.20 14.46 8.83
C LEU A 239 10.70 15.90 9.13
N VAL A 240 11.74 16.08 9.93
CA VAL A 240 12.11 17.41 10.48
C VAL A 240 13.38 18.02 9.89
N SER A 241 14.11 17.29 9.03
CA SER A 241 15.29 17.82 8.35
C SER A 241 14.97 19.01 7.44
N ASP A 242 15.98 19.81 7.09
CA ASP A 242 15.78 20.96 6.20
C ASP A 242 15.26 20.49 4.83
N GLY A 243 14.16 21.10 4.37
CA GLY A 243 13.46 20.69 3.15
C GLY A 243 12.52 19.49 3.28
N ALA A 244 12.40 18.88 4.46
CA ALA A 244 11.48 17.77 4.71
C ALA A 244 10.00 18.19 4.83
N CYS A 245 9.10 17.21 4.80
CA CYS A 245 7.66 17.44 4.78
C CYS A 245 7.00 17.65 6.16
N GLY A 246 7.73 17.65 7.28
CA GLY A 246 7.16 17.68 8.64
C GLY A 246 6.28 18.90 8.94
N HIS A 247 6.60 20.08 8.40
CA HIS A 247 5.72 21.26 8.52
C HIS A 247 4.41 21.09 7.72
N ALA A 248 4.48 20.42 6.57
CA ALA A 248 3.31 20.13 5.74
C ALA A 248 2.43 19.05 6.42
N VAL A 249 3.04 18.00 6.98
CA VAL A 249 2.35 16.99 7.81
C VAL A 249 1.66 17.66 9.00
N TRP A 250 2.38 18.49 9.77
CA TRP A 250 1.79 19.24 10.89
C TRP A 250 0.57 20.05 10.45
N THR A 251 0.70 20.81 9.35
CA THR A 251 -0.37 21.66 8.83
C THR A 251 -1.57 20.85 8.38
N PHE A 252 -1.33 19.72 7.70
CA PHE A 252 -2.36 18.80 7.25
C PHE A 252 -3.13 18.19 8.42
N VAL A 253 -2.43 17.63 9.42
CA VAL A 253 -3.06 17.03 10.60
C VAL A 253 -3.84 18.07 11.41
N CYS A 254 -3.33 19.29 11.53
CA CYS A 254 -4.07 20.39 12.16
C CYS A 254 -5.40 20.67 11.43
N LYS A 255 -5.41 20.67 10.09
CA LYS A 255 -6.64 20.86 9.33
C LYS A 255 -7.62 19.73 9.60
N ILE A 256 -7.18 18.46 9.57
CA ILE A 256 -8.04 17.31 9.90
C ILE A 256 -8.67 17.48 11.28
N VAL A 257 -7.85 17.75 12.31
CA VAL A 257 -8.33 17.84 13.70
C VAL A 257 -9.25 19.04 13.92
N CYS A 258 -9.07 20.14 13.20
CA CYS A 258 -9.88 21.36 13.39
C CYS A 258 -11.12 21.43 12.49
N GLU A 259 -11.03 20.92 11.27
CA GLU A 259 -12.08 21.07 10.24
C GLU A 259 -12.93 19.79 10.14
N ASP A 260 -12.37 18.61 10.38
CA ASP A 260 -13.03 17.33 10.08
C ASP A 260 -13.38 16.53 11.33
N LEU A 261 -12.54 16.62 12.38
CA LEU A 261 -12.73 15.90 13.64
C LEU A 261 -13.11 16.86 14.77
N CYS A 262 -13.64 16.31 15.87
CA CYS A 262 -13.74 17.02 17.16
C CYS A 262 -14.47 18.37 17.12
N GLN A 263 -15.62 18.41 16.46
CA GLN A 263 -16.43 19.63 16.37
C GLN A 263 -16.99 20.00 17.75
N ALA A 264 -17.18 21.30 17.99
CA ALA A 264 -17.55 21.82 19.32
C ALA A 264 -18.88 21.24 19.87
N ASP A 265 -19.76 20.79 18.97
CA ASP A 265 -21.06 20.23 19.29
C ASP A 265 -21.08 18.67 19.20
N ASP A 266 -19.93 18.03 18.98
CA ASP A 266 -19.86 16.57 18.86
C ASP A 266 -20.14 15.89 20.22
N PRO A 267 -21.11 14.95 20.28
CA PRO A 267 -21.33 14.18 21.50
C PRO A 267 -20.16 13.20 21.74
N PRO A 268 -19.91 12.77 22.99
CA PRO A 268 -18.78 11.89 23.34
C PRO A 268 -18.69 10.60 22.53
N LEU A 269 -19.83 10.08 22.04
CA LEU A 269 -19.86 8.89 21.19
C LEU A 269 -19.16 9.11 19.83
N ILE A 270 -19.30 10.30 19.24
CA ILE A 270 -18.65 10.64 17.96
C ILE A 270 -17.13 10.66 18.12
N LEU A 271 -16.62 11.18 19.24
CA LEU A 271 -15.19 11.13 19.54
C LEU A 271 -14.68 9.69 19.68
N GLN A 272 -15.51 8.79 20.22
CA GLN A 272 -15.17 7.37 20.33
C GLN A 272 -15.15 6.68 18.96
N GLU A 273 -16.10 7.00 18.08
CA GLU A 273 -16.14 6.51 16.70
C GLU A 273 -14.96 7.03 15.86
N GLN A 274 -14.53 8.27 16.10
CA GLN A 274 -13.38 8.90 15.44
C GLN A 274 -12.01 8.52 16.03
N LYS A 275 -11.97 7.64 17.05
CA LYS A 275 -10.75 7.33 17.80
C LYS A 275 -9.60 6.87 16.90
N ALA A 276 -9.92 6.12 15.85
CA ALA A 276 -8.93 5.52 14.96
C ALA A 276 -8.15 6.59 14.15
N LEU A 277 -8.79 7.71 13.82
CA LEU A 277 -8.15 8.88 13.21
C LEU A 277 -7.53 9.80 14.26
N LEU A 278 -8.21 9.99 15.39
CA LEU A 278 -7.81 10.95 16.42
C LEU A 278 -6.53 10.54 17.14
N ALA A 279 -6.37 9.25 17.47
CA ALA A 279 -5.19 8.76 18.18
C ALA A 279 -3.87 9.00 17.41
N PRO A 280 -3.71 8.56 16.14
CA PRO A 280 -2.49 8.83 15.39
C PRO A 280 -2.30 10.33 15.10
N ALA A 281 -3.38 11.08 14.83
CA ALA A 281 -3.30 12.52 14.61
C ALA A 281 -2.72 13.28 15.82
N LEU A 282 -3.21 12.99 17.04
CA LEU A 282 -2.73 13.65 18.25
C LEU A 282 -1.29 13.23 18.61
N ALA A 283 -0.93 11.97 18.37
CA ALA A 283 0.43 11.48 18.55
C ALA A 283 1.41 12.18 17.60
N LEU A 284 1.04 12.30 16.31
CA LEU A 284 1.79 13.05 15.29
C LEU A 284 2.02 14.50 15.70
N LEU A 285 0.96 15.21 16.11
CA LEU A 285 1.08 16.57 16.59
C LEU A 285 2.00 16.64 17.82
N SER A 286 1.81 15.78 18.82
CA SER A 286 2.66 15.80 20.01
C SER A 286 4.15 15.62 19.68
N ALA A 287 4.47 14.68 18.78
CA ALA A 287 5.83 14.39 18.38
C ALA A 287 6.45 15.53 17.56
N LEU A 288 5.74 16.00 16.52
CA LEU A 288 6.23 17.06 15.64
C LEU A 288 6.34 18.42 16.37
N HIS A 289 5.44 18.73 17.30
CA HIS A 289 5.55 19.98 18.07
C HIS A 289 6.88 20.05 18.81
N SER A 290 7.27 18.96 19.48
CA SER A 290 8.49 18.90 20.29
C SER A 290 9.74 19.11 19.44
N SER A 291 9.73 18.59 18.22
CA SER A 291 10.88 18.62 17.30
C SER A 291 10.94 19.89 16.43
N LEU A 292 9.79 20.46 16.05
CA LEU A 292 9.71 21.66 15.19
C LEU A 292 9.72 22.98 15.99
N GLN A 293 9.83 22.92 17.33
CA GLN A 293 9.73 24.07 18.24
C GLN A 293 10.80 25.16 17.99
N THR A 294 11.88 24.84 17.29
CA THR A 294 12.92 25.79 16.86
C THR A 294 12.60 26.54 15.56
N ALA A 295 11.62 26.09 14.76
CA ALA A 295 11.27 26.65 13.45
C ALA A 295 9.86 27.27 13.38
N ILE A 296 8.92 26.86 14.25
CA ILE A 296 7.55 27.38 14.27
C ILE A 296 7.53 28.79 14.90
N SER A 297 7.64 29.82 14.06
CA SER A 297 7.40 31.21 14.43
C SER A 297 5.95 31.43 14.91
N THR A 298 5.78 32.43 15.79
CA THR A 298 4.60 32.99 16.48
C THR A 298 3.21 33.02 15.76
N LYS A 299 3.09 32.65 14.49
CA LYS A 299 1.81 32.61 13.75
C LYS A 299 0.90 31.43 14.10
N HIS A 300 1.42 30.34 14.67
CA HIS A 300 0.61 29.16 15.05
C HIS A 300 0.27 29.08 16.54
N THR A 301 0.70 30.05 17.36
CA THR A 301 0.55 30.01 18.83
C THR A 301 -0.89 29.77 19.29
N LEU A 302 -1.89 30.30 18.59
CA LEU A 302 -3.31 30.10 18.94
C LEU A 302 -3.78 28.65 18.67
N LEU A 303 -3.37 28.08 17.54
CA LEU A 303 -3.68 26.71 17.15
C LEU A 303 -2.96 25.70 18.05
N THR A 304 -1.68 25.97 18.36
CA THR A 304 -0.90 25.19 19.34
C THR A 304 -1.53 25.27 20.73
N TYR A 305 -2.05 26.43 21.13
CA TYR A 305 -2.75 26.60 22.41
C TYR A 305 -4.11 25.88 22.42
N GLN A 306 -4.88 25.93 21.33
CA GLN A 306 -6.13 25.18 21.18
C GLN A 306 -5.89 23.68 21.22
N ILE A 307 -4.90 23.16 20.50
CA ILE A 307 -4.49 21.75 20.53
C ILE A 307 -3.97 21.38 21.92
N HIS A 308 -3.18 22.23 22.59
CA HIS A 308 -2.70 21.95 23.95
C HIS A 308 -3.84 21.94 24.98
N CYS A 309 -4.80 22.86 24.88
CA CYS A 309 -6.00 22.88 25.71
C CYS A 309 -6.91 21.68 25.41
N PHE A 310 -7.03 21.29 24.14
CA PHE A 310 -7.80 20.14 23.69
C PHE A 310 -7.16 18.82 24.17
N MET A 311 -5.85 18.67 24.02
CA MET A 311 -5.07 17.54 24.57
C MET A 311 -5.21 17.45 26.08
N ARG A 312 -5.14 18.59 26.80
CA ARG A 312 -5.41 18.62 28.25
C ARG A 312 -6.87 18.28 28.59
N GLY A 313 -7.82 18.62 27.73
CA GLY A 313 -9.24 18.26 27.88
C GLY A 313 -9.50 16.78 27.63
N ILE A 314 -8.93 16.20 26.58
CA ILE A 314 -9.05 14.77 26.24
C ILE A 314 -8.39 13.89 27.31
N VAL A 315 -7.21 14.27 27.83
CA VAL A 315 -6.56 13.53 28.94
C VAL A 315 -7.39 13.53 30.22
N VAL A 316 -8.37 14.44 30.36
CA VAL A 316 -9.34 14.43 31.47
C VAL A 316 -10.55 13.53 31.16
N PHE A 317 -10.80 13.20 29.90
CA PHE A 317 -11.92 12.36 29.44
C PHE A 317 -11.56 10.88 29.20
N VAL A 318 -10.28 10.54 28.97
CA VAL A 318 -9.74 9.16 28.89
C VAL A 318 -9.26 8.70 30.26
#